data_AF-A0AA90PKN0-F1
#
_entry.id   AF-A0AA90PKN0-F1
#
_cell.length_a   1.000
_cell.length_b   1.000
_cell.length_c   1.000
_cell.angle_alpha   90.00
_cell.angle_beta   90.00
_cell.angle_gamma   90.00
#
_symmetry.space_group_name_H-M   'P 1'
#
loop_
_entity.id
_entity.type
_entity.pdbx_description
1 polymer ?
#
loop_
_entity_poly.entity_id
_entity_poly.type
_entity_poly.pdbx_seq_one_letter_code
_entity_poly.pdbx_strand_id
1 'polypeptide(L)'
;MKEDRQIFQEFVQKSSEIKETWEIAKLFEEEREKFKQELLNYENEIKQAKKFLKDFRAESSRIKEEIKELEELKLKRIQEIQALREEVFKQKIKKKISKLKVEKDEIQHEKKDEILPKPVEMIDIYLKDGSVAKARPTKKVYTDTLYKKYRVVLKENKSLKDRILEFELENSKLKIELRDFYTEDMLKTNNKSKED
;
A
#
# COMPACT_ATOMS: atom_id res chain seq x y z
N MET A 1 -60.51 22.81 17.38
CA MET A 1 -60.96 24.16 16.95
C MET A 1 -61.58 24.23 15.55
N LYS A 2 -61.01 23.60 14.51
CA LYS A 2 -61.67 23.53 13.18
C LYS A 2 -62.72 22.41 13.12
N GLU A 3 -62.41 21.24 13.67
CA GLU A 3 -63.33 20.09 13.74
C GLU A 3 -64.52 20.35 14.67
N ASP A 4 -64.30 20.94 15.85
CA ASP A 4 -65.41 21.34 16.75
C ASP A 4 -66.39 22.30 16.07
N ARG A 5 -65.89 23.17 15.19
CA ARG A 5 -66.72 24.09 14.39
C ARG A 5 -67.48 23.36 13.28
N GLN A 6 -66.91 22.32 12.69
CA GLN A 6 -67.60 21.47 11.71
C GLN A 6 -68.68 20.63 12.37
N ILE A 7 -68.40 19.99 13.51
CA ILE A 7 -69.37 19.23 14.29
C ILE A 7 -70.54 20.12 14.73
N PHE A 8 -70.23 21.34 15.19
CA PHE A 8 -71.26 22.32 15.55
C PHE A 8 -72.06 22.81 14.32
N GLN A 9 -71.43 22.98 13.16
CA GLN A 9 -72.13 23.32 11.92
C GLN A 9 -73.02 22.18 11.41
N GLU A 10 -72.56 20.93 11.48
CA GLU A 10 -73.37 19.74 11.17
C GLU A 10 -74.54 19.58 12.14
N PHE A 11 -74.32 19.88 13.42
CA PHE A 11 -75.38 19.93 14.43
C PHE A 11 -76.43 21.00 14.11
N VAL A 12 -76.00 22.22 13.75
CA VAL A 12 -76.91 23.31 13.37
C VAL A 12 -77.69 22.96 12.10
N GLN A 13 -77.07 22.30 11.11
CA GLN A 13 -77.75 21.84 9.90
C GLN A 13 -78.79 20.73 10.17
N LYS A 14 -78.51 19.79 11.07
CA LYS A 14 -79.45 18.71 11.46
C LYS A 14 -80.47 19.17 12.51
N SER A 15 -80.24 20.29 13.20
CA SER A 15 -81.09 20.77 14.29
C SER A 15 -82.54 21.07 13.89
N SER A 16 -82.79 21.39 12.62
CA SER A 16 -84.13 21.59 12.07
C SER A 16 -84.95 20.31 11.89
N GLU A 17 -84.29 19.14 11.90
CA GLU A 17 -84.91 17.82 11.77
C GLU A 17 -85.09 17.10 13.12
N ILE A 18 -84.37 17.55 14.16
CA ILE A 18 -84.37 16.94 15.49
C ILE A 18 -85.63 17.38 16.24
N LYS A 19 -86.51 16.43 16.55
CA LYS A 19 -87.78 16.70 17.25
C LYS A 19 -87.70 16.42 18.74
N GLU A 20 -86.78 15.56 19.17
CA GLU A 20 -86.67 15.13 20.55
C GLU A 20 -85.23 15.28 21.09
N THR A 21 -85.11 15.75 22.34
CA THR A 21 -83.82 16.11 22.97
C THR A 21 -82.86 14.93 23.12
N TRP A 22 -83.35 13.69 23.11
CA TRP A 22 -82.52 12.49 23.20
C TRP A 22 -81.73 12.19 21.91
N GLU A 23 -82.22 12.65 20.74
CA GLU A 23 -81.53 12.48 19.46
C GLU A 23 -80.24 13.30 19.42
N ILE A 24 -80.27 14.48 20.05
CA ILE A 24 -79.10 15.33 20.27
C ILE A 24 -78.08 14.61 21.16
N ALA A 25 -78.53 14.06 22.30
CA ALA A 25 -77.67 13.33 23.21
C ALA A 25 -77.01 12.11 22.54
N LYS A 26 -77.74 11.41 21.66
CA LYS A 26 -77.22 10.27 20.90
C LYS A 26 -76.12 10.67 19.92
N LEU A 27 -76.28 11.76 19.17
CA LEU A 27 -75.25 12.27 18.25
C LEU A 27 -73.94 12.62 18.99
N PHE A 28 -74.05 13.30 20.14
CA PHE A 28 -72.87 13.62 20.94
C PHE A 28 -72.22 12.39 21.58
N GLU A 29 -73.00 11.38 21.99
CA GLU A 29 -72.45 10.14 22.54
C GLU A 29 -71.75 9.30 21.46
N GLU A 30 -72.28 9.25 20.23
CA GLU A 30 -71.63 8.61 19.09
C GLU A 30 -70.30 9.27 18.72
N GLU A 31 -70.26 10.61 18.63
CA GLU A 31 -69.01 11.35 18.40
C GLU A 31 -68.03 11.17 19.56
N ARG A 32 -68.51 11.18 20.80
CA ARG A 32 -67.68 10.92 21.98
C ARG A 32 -67.06 9.52 21.95
N GLU A 33 -67.79 8.52 21.48
CA GLU A 33 -67.28 7.16 21.35
C GLU A 33 -66.23 7.07 20.23
N LYS A 34 -66.43 7.77 19.10
CA LYS A 34 -65.40 7.90 18.05
C LYS A 34 -64.12 8.54 18.59
N PHE A 35 -64.24 9.64 19.34
CA PHE A 35 -63.08 10.28 19.96
C PHE A 35 -62.34 9.37 20.94
N LYS A 36 -63.05 8.55 21.74
CA LYS A 36 -62.41 7.57 22.61
C LYS A 36 -61.64 6.52 21.81
N GLN A 37 -62.21 6.05 20.70
CA GLN A 37 -61.55 5.08 19.83
C GLN A 37 -60.31 5.68 19.16
N GLU A 38 -60.38 6.91 18.67
CA GLU A 38 -59.24 7.62 18.09
C GLU A 38 -58.12 7.86 19.12
N LEU A 39 -58.47 8.30 20.34
CA LEU A 39 -57.50 8.44 21.43
C LEU A 39 -56.79 7.13 21.73
N LEU A 40 -57.53 6.02 21.82
CA LEU A 40 -56.97 4.71 22.08
C LEU A 40 -56.07 4.23 20.92
N ASN A 41 -56.46 4.52 19.68
CA ASN A 41 -55.64 4.24 18.51
C ASN A 41 -54.33 5.04 18.53
N TYR A 42 -54.39 6.35 18.78
CA TYR A 42 -53.20 7.19 18.88
C TYR A 42 -52.27 6.77 20.03
N GLU A 43 -52.82 6.42 21.19
CA GLU A 43 -52.03 5.90 22.30
C GLU A 43 -51.28 4.61 21.91
N ASN A 44 -51.96 3.70 21.20
CA ASN A 44 -51.35 2.47 20.70
C ASN A 44 -50.26 2.76 19.65
N GLU A 45 -50.51 3.66 18.71
CA GLU A 45 -49.52 4.08 17.71
C GLU A 45 -48.29 4.70 18.36
N ILE A 46 -48.48 5.61 19.33
CA ILE A 46 -47.38 6.21 20.08
C ILE A 46 -46.57 5.14 20.83
N LYS A 47 -47.25 4.16 21.43
CA LYS A 47 -46.58 3.06 22.13
C LYS A 47 -45.76 2.19 21.18
N GLN A 48 -46.30 1.87 20.01
CA GLN A 48 -45.58 1.11 18.98
C GLN A 48 -44.38 1.90 18.43
N ALA A 49 -44.57 3.17 18.09
CA ALA A 49 -43.51 4.05 17.61
C ALA A 49 -42.36 4.18 18.63
N LYS A 50 -42.68 4.30 19.92
CA LYS A 50 -41.68 4.31 21.01
C LYS A 50 -40.90 3.00 21.08
N LYS A 51 -41.57 1.85 20.90
CA LYS A 51 -40.92 0.54 20.87
C LYS A 51 -39.95 0.43 19.69
N PHE A 52 -40.41 0.74 18.49
CA PHE A 52 -39.56 0.74 17.29
C PHE A 52 -38.36 1.67 17.43
N LEU A 53 -38.56 2.87 17.97
CA LEU A 53 -37.45 3.81 18.20
C LEU A 53 -36.40 3.24 19.16
N LYS A 54 -36.82 2.52 20.20
CA LYS A 54 -35.89 1.86 21.13
C LYS A 54 -35.11 0.75 20.43
N ASP A 55 -35.79 -0.08 19.65
CA ASP A 55 -35.18 -1.20 18.93
C ASP A 55 -34.18 -0.68 17.88
N PHE A 56 -34.55 0.35 17.10
CA PHE A 56 -33.64 0.99 16.13
C PHE A 56 -32.42 1.65 16.79
N ARG A 57 -32.59 2.25 17.97
CA ARG A 57 -31.45 2.81 18.72
C ARG A 57 -30.49 1.72 19.19
N ALA A 58 -31.02 0.59 19.68
CA ALA A 58 -30.19 -0.55 20.07
C ALA A 58 -29.43 -1.11 18.86
N GLU A 59 -30.11 -1.28 17.73
CA GLU A 59 -29.50 -1.75 16.49
C GLU A 59 -28.43 -0.79 15.97
N SER A 60 -28.70 0.52 15.99
CA SER A 60 -27.73 1.54 15.59
C SER A 60 -26.49 1.53 16.49
N SER A 61 -26.65 1.32 17.79
CA SER A 61 -25.50 1.18 18.70
C SER A 61 -24.69 -0.08 18.39
N ARG A 62 -25.34 -1.22 18.16
CA ARG A 62 -24.68 -2.47 17.79
C ARG A 62 -23.86 -2.33 16.50
N ILE A 63 -24.49 -1.79 15.45
CA ILE A 63 -23.81 -1.58 14.15
C ILE A 63 -22.61 -0.63 14.31
N LYS A 64 -22.73 0.42 15.13
CA LYS A 64 -21.60 1.32 15.39
C LYS A 64 -20.44 0.63 16.08
N GLU A 65 -20.72 -0.31 16.98
CA GLU A 65 -19.70 -1.09 17.68
C GLU A 65 -19.02 -2.08 16.71
N GLU A 66 -19.80 -2.79 15.90
CA GLU A 66 -19.28 -3.67 14.83
C GLU A 66 -18.39 -2.91 13.83
N ILE A 67 -18.78 -1.69 13.44
CA ILE A 67 -17.94 -0.85 12.55
C ILE A 67 -16.60 -0.53 13.21
N LYS A 68 -16.59 -0.15 14.49
CA LYS A 68 -15.34 0.14 15.20
C LYS A 68 -14.43 -1.08 15.28
N GLU A 69 -14.98 -2.24 15.60
CA GLU A 69 -14.21 -3.50 15.63
C GLU A 69 -13.61 -3.83 14.27
N LEU A 70 -14.38 -3.67 13.19
CA LEU A 70 -13.91 -3.90 11.82
C LEU A 70 -12.83 -2.90 11.41
N GLU A 71 -12.94 -1.64 11.81
CA GLU A 71 -11.93 -0.61 11.56
C GLU A 71 -10.60 -0.93 12.28
N GLU A 72 -10.66 -1.35 13.54
CA GLU A 72 -9.48 -1.79 14.29
C GLU A 72 -8.84 -3.02 13.66
N LEU A 73 -9.65 -4.00 13.25
CA LEU A 73 -9.15 -5.21 12.60
C LEU A 73 -8.50 -4.88 11.26
N LYS A 74 -9.10 -3.99 10.47
CA LYS A 74 -8.54 -3.51 9.21
C LYS A 74 -7.17 -2.86 9.43
N LEU A 75 -7.03 -2.01 10.45
CA LEU A 75 -5.75 -1.36 10.77
C LEU A 75 -4.67 -2.40 11.12
N LYS A 76 -5.00 -3.39 11.96
CA LYS A 76 -4.09 -4.50 12.30
C LYS A 76 -3.65 -5.28 11.07
N ARG A 77 -4.58 -5.62 10.17
CA ARG A 77 -4.28 -6.34 8.92
C ARG A 77 -3.39 -5.52 7.97
N ILE A 78 -3.60 -4.21 7.88
CA ILE A 78 -2.72 -3.34 7.07
C ILE A 78 -1.28 -3.37 7.61
N GLN A 79 -1.11 -3.27 8.93
CA GLN A 79 0.21 -3.33 9.57
C GLN A 79 0.88 -4.70 9.33
N GLU A 80 0.15 -5.81 9.46
CA GLU A 80 0.65 -7.15 9.14
C GLU A 80 1.11 -7.27 7.68
N ILE A 81 0.33 -6.75 6.73
CA ILE A 81 0.67 -6.76 5.30
C ILE A 81 1.93 -5.94 5.03
N GLN A 82 2.08 -4.78 5.68
CA GLN A 82 3.28 -3.94 5.54
C GLN A 82 4.52 -4.68 6.05
N ALA A 83 4.45 -5.28 7.25
CA ALA A 83 5.54 -6.07 7.81
C ALA A 83 5.93 -7.26 6.91
N LEU A 84 4.94 -7.99 6.37
CA LEU A 84 5.20 -9.09 5.44
C LEU A 84 5.83 -8.61 4.12
N ARG A 85 5.40 -7.47 3.58
CA ARG A 85 6.00 -6.89 2.37
C ARG A 85 7.48 -6.54 2.59
N GLU A 86 7.81 -5.92 3.72
CA GLU A 86 9.19 -5.60 4.06
C GLU A 86 10.05 -6.86 4.19
N GLU A 87 9.55 -7.90 4.84
CA GLU A 87 10.27 -9.15 5.00
C GLU A 87 10.52 -9.85 3.65
N VAL A 88 9.50 -9.93 2.80
CA VAL A 88 9.65 -10.47 1.44
C VAL A 88 10.67 -9.67 0.64
N PHE A 89 10.69 -8.35 0.78
CA PHE A 89 11.66 -7.48 0.11
C PHE A 89 13.10 -7.74 0.61
N LYS A 90 13.30 -7.82 1.93
CA LYS A 90 14.61 -8.17 2.54
C LYS A 90 15.11 -9.52 2.04
N GLN A 91 14.22 -10.52 1.97
CA GLN A 91 14.57 -11.85 1.45
C GLN A 91 14.95 -11.83 -0.04
N LYS A 92 14.24 -11.05 -0.87
CA LYS A 92 14.60 -10.88 -2.29
C LYS A 92 15.99 -10.26 -2.44
N ILE A 93 16.30 -9.21 -1.67
CA ILE A 93 17.63 -8.60 -1.66
C ILE A 93 18.69 -9.61 -1.23
N LYS A 94 18.47 -10.32 -0.12
CA LYS A 94 19.43 -11.32 0.39
C LYS A 94 19.72 -12.41 -0.64
N LYS A 95 18.68 -12.90 -1.35
CA LYS A 95 18.85 -13.86 -2.45
C LYS A 95 19.67 -13.28 -3.60
N LYS A 96 19.42 -12.02 -4.01
CA LYS A 96 20.17 -11.37 -5.10
C LYS A 96 21.64 -11.16 -4.71
N ILE A 97 21.92 -10.71 -3.49
CA ILE A 97 23.28 -10.56 -2.97
C ILE A 97 24.01 -11.92 -2.96
N SER A 98 23.34 -12.97 -2.48
CA SER A 98 23.93 -14.31 -2.43
C SER A 98 24.29 -14.82 -3.82
N LYS A 99 23.41 -14.63 -4.81
CA LYS A 99 23.68 -14.97 -6.23
C LYS A 99 24.89 -14.22 -6.79
N LEU A 100 24.94 -12.90 -6.59
CA LEU A 100 26.05 -12.06 -7.06
C LEU A 100 27.38 -12.43 -6.39
N LYS A 101 27.34 -12.88 -5.14
CA LYS A 101 28.53 -13.33 -4.42
C LYS A 101 29.09 -14.63 -5.01
N VAL A 102 28.22 -15.60 -5.30
CA VAL A 102 28.61 -16.85 -5.97
C VAL A 102 29.20 -16.56 -7.35
N GLU A 103 28.53 -15.74 -8.17
CA GLU A 103 29.02 -15.37 -9.51
C GLU A 103 30.39 -14.66 -9.45
N LYS A 104 30.59 -13.78 -8.45
CA LYS A 104 31.89 -13.13 -8.22
C LYS A 104 32.97 -14.15 -7.90
N ASP A 105 32.68 -15.10 -7.01
CA ASP A 105 33.65 -16.10 -6.56
C ASP A 105 34.01 -17.05 -7.73
N GLU A 106 33.03 -17.48 -8.54
CA GLU A 106 33.24 -18.26 -9.77
C GLU A 106 34.18 -17.54 -10.76
N ILE A 107 33.92 -16.25 -11.03
CA ILE A 107 34.77 -15.43 -11.91
C ILE A 107 36.21 -15.31 -11.37
N GLN A 108 36.40 -15.26 -10.04
CA GLN A 108 37.72 -15.14 -9.44
C GLN A 108 38.53 -16.44 -9.50
N HIS A 109 37.87 -17.59 -9.42
CA HIS A 109 38.53 -18.89 -9.37
C HIS A 109 38.78 -19.50 -10.74
N GLU A 110 37.85 -19.40 -11.68
CA GLU A 110 38.00 -20.07 -12.99
C GLU A 110 38.89 -19.31 -13.98
N LYS A 111 39.01 -17.97 -13.85
CA LYS A 111 39.65 -17.15 -14.88
C LYS A 111 41.08 -16.70 -14.56
N LYS A 112 41.58 -16.89 -13.34
CA LYS A 112 42.94 -16.40 -13.00
C LYS A 112 44.05 -17.15 -13.74
N ASP A 113 43.90 -18.46 -13.92
CA ASP A 113 44.95 -19.30 -14.50
C ASP A 113 44.89 -19.37 -16.03
N GLU A 114 43.73 -19.15 -16.65
CA GLU A 114 43.58 -19.12 -18.11
C GLU A 114 43.92 -17.75 -18.76
N ILE A 115 43.81 -16.64 -18.02
CA ILE A 115 44.02 -15.30 -18.59
C ILE A 115 45.51 -14.98 -18.82
N LEU A 116 46.42 -15.63 -18.09
CA LEU A 116 47.83 -15.25 -18.13
C LEU A 116 48.54 -15.83 -19.36
N PRO A 117 49.07 -14.98 -20.26
CA PRO A 117 49.72 -15.44 -21.48
C PRO A 117 51.06 -16.12 -21.21
N LYS A 118 51.32 -17.20 -21.95
CA LYS A 118 52.62 -17.88 -21.93
C LYS A 118 53.60 -17.20 -22.90
N PRO A 119 54.88 -17.04 -22.51
CA PRO A 119 55.91 -16.51 -23.40
C PRO A 119 56.19 -17.47 -24.55
N VAL A 120 56.68 -16.93 -25.67
CA VAL A 120 57.06 -17.72 -26.84
C VAL A 120 58.35 -18.48 -26.56
N GLU A 121 58.36 -19.79 -26.84
CA GLU A 121 59.49 -20.66 -26.55
C GLU A 121 60.61 -20.56 -27.60
N MET A 122 60.27 -20.22 -28.85
CA MET A 122 61.20 -20.16 -29.98
C MET A 122 60.92 -18.94 -30.84
N ILE A 123 61.97 -18.24 -31.25
CA ILE A 123 61.92 -17.10 -32.16
C ILE A 123 62.72 -17.39 -33.42
N ASP A 124 62.28 -16.83 -34.54
CA ASP A 124 63.01 -16.81 -35.80
C ASP A 124 64.00 -15.64 -35.80
N ILE A 125 65.28 -15.91 -36.02
CA ILE A 125 66.37 -14.90 -36.10
C ILE A 125 66.89 -14.87 -37.53
N TYR A 126 66.95 -13.67 -38.10
CA TYR A 126 67.55 -13.44 -39.41
C TYR A 126 69.07 -13.29 -39.27
N LEU A 127 69.81 -14.18 -39.92
CA LEU A 127 71.27 -14.16 -39.99
C LEU A 127 71.74 -13.23 -41.13
N LYS A 128 73.00 -12.78 -41.08
CA LYS A 128 73.55 -11.81 -42.06
C LYS A 128 73.59 -12.34 -43.50
N ASP A 129 73.54 -13.65 -43.68
CA ASP A 129 73.48 -14.35 -44.96
C ASP A 129 72.04 -14.45 -45.52
N GLY A 130 71.05 -13.89 -44.82
CA GLY A 130 69.64 -13.94 -45.20
C GLY A 130 68.92 -15.23 -44.78
N SER A 131 69.61 -16.17 -44.13
CA SER A 131 68.98 -17.39 -43.61
C SER A 131 68.23 -17.14 -42.29
N VAL A 132 67.25 -18.00 -41.98
CA VAL A 132 66.43 -17.91 -40.76
C VAL A 132 66.77 -19.06 -39.83
N ALA A 133 67.21 -18.75 -38.62
CA ALA A 133 67.51 -19.74 -37.58
C ALA A 133 66.53 -19.64 -36.41
N LYS A 134 66.08 -20.79 -35.91
CA LYS A 134 65.21 -20.87 -34.74
C LYS A 134 66.01 -20.94 -33.45
N ALA A 135 65.77 -20.03 -32.52
CA ALA A 135 66.47 -19.98 -31.24
C ALA A 135 65.52 -19.72 -30.07
N ARG A 136 65.94 -20.15 -28.87
CA ARG A 136 65.22 -19.82 -27.63
C ARG A 136 65.58 -18.41 -27.18
N PRO A 137 64.60 -17.52 -26.93
CA PRO A 137 64.88 -16.17 -26.51
C PRO A 137 65.39 -16.11 -25.06
N THR A 138 66.43 -15.31 -24.81
CA THR A 138 67.01 -15.10 -23.46
C THR A 138 66.08 -14.31 -22.52
N LYS A 139 65.13 -13.56 -23.09
CA LYS A 139 64.11 -12.79 -22.36
C LYS A 139 62.72 -13.30 -22.75
N LYS A 140 61.73 -13.11 -21.87
CA LYS A 140 60.33 -13.45 -22.19
C LYS A 140 59.85 -12.57 -23.35
N VAL A 141 59.65 -13.20 -24.51
CA VAL A 141 59.07 -12.56 -25.69
C VAL A 141 57.63 -13.04 -25.81
N TYR A 142 56.73 -12.16 -26.22
CA TYR A 142 55.31 -12.46 -26.42
C TYR A 142 54.91 -12.09 -27.85
N THR A 143 53.83 -12.71 -28.36
CA THR A 143 53.36 -12.46 -29.73
C THR A 143 52.73 -11.09 -29.89
N ASP A 144 52.80 -10.50 -31.10
CA ASP A 144 52.11 -9.25 -31.43
C ASP A 144 50.58 -9.36 -31.28
N THR A 145 50.03 -10.56 -31.49
CA THR A 145 48.62 -10.86 -31.25
C THR A 145 48.23 -10.66 -29.77
N LEU A 146 49.15 -10.95 -28.85
CA LEU A 146 48.93 -10.73 -27.42
C LEU A 146 48.92 -9.24 -27.09
N TYR A 147 49.85 -8.46 -27.64
CA TYR A 147 49.89 -7.01 -27.46
C TYR A 147 48.58 -6.35 -27.92
N LYS A 148 48.08 -6.74 -29.09
CA LYS A 148 46.77 -6.27 -29.61
C LYS A 148 45.62 -6.63 -28.68
N LYS A 149 45.57 -7.86 -28.16
CA LYS A 149 44.56 -8.28 -27.18
C LYS A 149 44.63 -7.45 -25.89
N TYR A 150 45.82 -7.27 -25.31
CA TYR A 150 46.01 -6.46 -24.11
C TYR A 150 45.59 -5.00 -24.30
N ARG A 151 45.83 -4.42 -25.48
CA ARG A 151 45.39 -3.05 -25.77
C ARG A 151 43.87 -2.90 -25.74
N VAL A 152 43.13 -3.89 -26.24
CA VAL A 152 41.66 -3.92 -26.17
C VAL A 152 41.21 -4.08 -24.72
N VAL A 153 41.75 -5.07 -24.01
CA VAL A 153 41.43 -5.33 -22.59
C VAL A 153 41.73 -4.11 -21.71
N LEU A 154 42.82 -3.38 -21.95
CA LEU A 154 43.15 -2.16 -21.21
C LEU A 154 42.11 -1.06 -21.41
N LYS A 155 41.58 -0.90 -22.64
CA LYS A 155 40.49 0.05 -22.92
C LYS A 155 39.20 -0.37 -22.22
N GLU A 156 38.85 -1.65 -22.29
CA GLU A 156 37.67 -2.20 -21.61
C GLU A 156 37.80 -2.06 -20.09
N ASN A 157 38.97 -2.37 -19.53
CA ASN A 157 39.24 -2.24 -18.10
C ASN A 157 39.13 -0.77 -17.64
N LYS A 158 39.60 0.19 -18.45
CA LYS A 158 39.37 1.61 -18.19
C LYS A 158 37.86 1.92 -18.15
N SER A 159 37.11 1.51 -19.16
CA SER A 159 35.65 1.72 -19.21
C SER A 159 34.92 1.06 -18.04
N LEU A 160 35.34 -0.13 -17.62
CA LEU A 160 34.77 -0.82 -16.46
C LEU A 160 35.09 -0.09 -15.15
N LYS A 161 36.31 0.43 -14.99
CA LYS A 161 36.68 1.26 -13.84
C LYS A 161 35.86 2.54 -13.76
N ASP A 162 35.65 3.20 -14.90
CA ASP A 162 34.81 4.40 -14.97
C ASP A 162 33.37 4.06 -14.55
N ARG A 163 32.82 2.93 -15.03
CA ARG A 163 31.50 2.42 -14.62
C ARG A 163 31.41 2.10 -13.12
N ILE A 164 32.46 1.51 -12.55
CA ILE A 164 32.53 1.23 -11.11
C ILE A 164 32.48 2.54 -10.32
N LEU A 165 33.25 3.54 -10.74
CA LEU A 165 33.26 4.85 -10.10
C LEU A 165 31.88 5.53 -10.17
N GLU A 166 31.19 5.44 -11.31
CA GLU A 166 29.80 5.92 -11.45
C GLU A 166 28.88 5.25 -10.42
N PHE A 167 28.94 3.92 -10.29
CA PHE A 167 28.14 3.19 -9.31
C PHE A 167 28.53 3.50 -7.86
N GLU A 168 29.80 3.77 -7.56
CA GLU A 168 30.23 4.19 -6.22
C GLU A 168 29.69 5.58 -5.86
N LEU A 169 29.69 6.51 -6.82
CA LEU A 169 29.11 7.84 -6.65
C LEU A 169 27.58 7.77 -6.47
N GLU A 170 26.90 6.97 -7.28
CA GLU A 170 25.45 6.74 -7.16
C GLU A 170 25.09 6.12 -5.80
N ASN A 171 25.84 5.10 -5.36
CA ASN A 171 25.65 4.50 -4.03
C ASN A 171 25.85 5.53 -2.91
N SER A 172 26.85 6.40 -3.02
CA SER A 172 27.09 7.48 -2.06
C SER A 172 25.90 8.45 -2.02
N LYS A 173 25.38 8.84 -3.18
CA LYS A 173 24.20 9.70 -3.30
C LYS A 173 22.97 9.06 -2.67
N LEU A 174 22.65 7.81 -3.01
CA LEU A 174 21.51 7.08 -2.44
C LEU A 174 21.62 6.92 -0.92
N LYS A 175 22.83 6.76 -0.38
CA LYS A 175 23.06 6.68 1.07
C LYS A 175 22.74 8.00 1.78
N ILE A 176 23.05 9.13 1.15
CA ILE A 176 22.70 10.47 1.65
C ILE A 176 21.19 10.67 1.58
N GLU A 177 20.57 10.38 0.43
CA GLU A 177 19.11 10.50 0.24
C GLU A 177 18.34 9.66 1.26
N LEU A 178 18.78 8.43 1.53
CA LEU A 178 18.20 7.58 2.57
C LEU A 178 18.30 8.22 3.97
N ARG A 179 19.48 8.73 4.33
CA ARG A 179 19.69 9.38 5.63
C ARG A 179 18.77 10.60 5.79
N ASP A 180 18.69 11.42 4.75
CA ASP A 180 17.90 12.65 4.77
C ASP A 180 16.39 12.31 4.84
N PHE A 181 15.95 11.29 4.09
CA PHE A 181 14.58 10.75 4.19
C PHE A 181 14.23 10.25 5.60
N TYR A 182 15.11 9.49 6.25
CA TYR A 182 14.91 9.04 7.64
C TYR A 182 14.83 10.22 8.61
N THR A 183 15.64 11.25 8.39
CA THR A 183 15.65 12.45 9.23
C THR A 183 14.33 13.21 9.08
N GLU A 184 13.84 13.37 7.86
CA GLU A 184 12.53 13.98 7.61
C GLU A 184 11.38 13.19 8.25
N ASP A 185 11.39 11.86 8.15
CA ASP A 185 10.34 11.00 8.70
C ASP A 185 10.28 11.07 10.24
N MET A 186 11.46 11.10 10.89
CA MET A 186 11.60 11.33 12.33
C MET A 186 11.09 12.72 12.76
N LEU A 187 11.34 13.75 11.95
CA LEU A 187 10.84 15.10 12.24
C LEU A 187 9.32 15.18 12.08
N LYS A 188 8.76 14.53 11.05
CA LYS A 188 7.29 14.49 10.81
C LYS A 188 6.55 13.76 11.94
N THR A 189 7.10 12.65 12.44
CA THR A 189 6.54 11.90 13.57
C THR A 189 6.63 12.68 14.89
N ASN A 190 7.76 13.36 15.15
CA ASN A 190 7.93 14.22 16.32
C ASN A 190 7.05 15.48 16.30
N ASN A 191 6.74 16.03 15.12
CA ASN A 191 5.85 17.18 15.01
C ASN A 191 4.39 16.79 15.21
N LYS A 192 3.95 15.65 14.65
CA LYS A 192 2.59 15.12 14.89
C LYS A 192 2.31 14.84 16.37
N SER A 193 3.29 14.34 17.11
CA SER A 193 3.14 14.06 18.56
C SER A 193 3.16 15.31 19.46
N LYS A 194 3.45 16.50 18.90
CA LYS A 194 3.38 17.78 19.62
C LYS A 194 2.12 18.59 19.32
N GLU A 195 1.35 18.20 18.30
CA GLU A 195 0.11 18.88 17.88
C GLU A 195 -1.16 18.21 18.46
N ASP A 196 -1.02 17.05 19.10
CA ASP A 196 -2.05 16.38 19.93
C ASP A 196 -1.78 16.62 21.44
#